data_AF-A0A2P8VXE0-F1
#
_entry.id   AF-A0A2P8VXE0-F1
#
_cell.length_a   1.000
_cell.length_b   1.000
_cell.length_c   1.000
_cell.angle_alpha   90.00
_cell.angle_beta   90.00
_cell.angle_gamma   90.00
#
_symmetry.space_group_name_H-M   'P 1'
#
loop_
_entity.id
_entity.type
_entity.pdbx_description
1 polymer ?
#
loop_
_entity_poly.entity_id
_entity_poly.type
_entity_poly.pdbx_seq_one_letter_code
_entity_poly.pdbx_strand_id
1 'polypeptide(L)'
;SIQFDEGPVETSQSVLWIQAETDFADVRSAPFTGRLTPERYRAMDWRSRFDADLLGFAGTFTWAEDPPTCTWHHRLALTPRQWPDTSRYEWLNADNFLEHGTCEDDEGDSRSNPSRNRHPFVEHWHRLHSGPAQVWRLDRVEQQGQALRVDNWAVVVHQWNNSPIADPPGEDTWRAFSATAWEYRKGSWEILFGTEASLGTPPQWTPLDLDDPLCPWRLERSTPAFHGPELN
;
A
#
# COMPACT_ATOMS: atom_id res chain seq x y z
N SER A 1 -3.77 -9.55 -10.00
CA SER A 1 -2.68 -10.51 -10.30
C SER A 1 -1.49 -9.73 -10.83
N ILE A 2 -0.30 -10.30 -10.88
CA ILE A 2 0.91 -9.62 -11.37
C ILE A 2 1.69 -10.49 -12.34
N GLN A 3 2.33 -9.88 -13.33
CA GLN A 3 3.20 -10.54 -14.30
C GLN A 3 4.52 -9.78 -14.38
N PHE A 4 5.66 -10.45 -14.26
CA PHE A 4 7.00 -9.87 -14.42
C PHE A 4 7.67 -10.38 -15.68
N ASP A 5 8.44 -9.53 -16.37
CA ASP A 5 9.34 -9.92 -17.46
C ASP A 5 8.67 -10.81 -18.53
N GLU A 6 7.39 -10.54 -18.84
CA GLU A 6 6.54 -11.36 -19.75
C GLU A 6 6.38 -12.85 -19.33
N GLY A 7 6.72 -13.17 -18.09
CA GLY A 7 6.60 -14.49 -17.48
C GLY A 7 5.15 -14.90 -17.13
N PRO A 8 4.97 -15.92 -16.28
CA PRO A 8 3.64 -16.35 -15.85
C PRO A 8 2.90 -15.28 -15.04
N VAL A 9 1.57 -15.29 -15.12
CA VAL A 9 0.70 -14.46 -14.26
C VAL A 9 0.59 -15.11 -12.88
N GLU A 10 0.98 -14.37 -11.85
CA GLU A 10 0.91 -14.75 -10.45
C GLU A 10 -0.38 -14.24 -9.80
N THR A 11 -1.09 -15.13 -9.10
CA THR A 11 -2.34 -14.84 -8.39
C THR A 11 -2.28 -15.23 -6.90
N SER A 12 -1.08 -15.55 -6.39
CA SER A 12 -0.86 -16.04 -5.03
C SER A 12 -1.08 -14.97 -3.96
N GLN A 13 -0.98 -13.69 -4.33
CA GLN A 13 -1.14 -12.57 -3.42
C GLN A 13 -2.56 -11.98 -3.51
N SER A 14 -3.18 -11.81 -2.35
CA SER A 14 -4.42 -11.04 -2.20
C SER A 14 -4.08 -9.60 -1.87
N VAL A 15 -4.85 -8.66 -2.41
CA VAL A 15 -4.66 -7.22 -2.21
C VAL A 15 -5.99 -6.55 -1.91
N LEU A 16 -5.99 -5.60 -0.99
CA LEU A 16 -7.05 -4.64 -0.81
C LEU A 16 -6.46 -3.24 -0.96
N TRP A 17 -6.88 -2.56 -2.01
CA TRP A 17 -6.49 -1.19 -2.34
C TRP A 17 -7.74 -0.31 -2.34
N ILE A 18 -7.66 0.82 -1.65
CA ILE A 18 -8.72 1.84 -1.65
C ILE A 18 -8.07 3.16 -2.07
N GLN A 19 -8.74 3.86 -3.00
CA GLN A 19 -8.37 5.18 -3.45
C GLN A 19 -9.52 6.17 -3.22
N ALA A 20 -9.18 7.38 -2.78
CA ALA A 20 -10.11 8.47 -2.52
C ALA A 20 -9.52 9.78 -3.06
N GLU A 21 -9.98 10.24 -4.23
CA GLU A 21 -9.48 11.44 -4.92
C GLU A 21 -7.96 11.43 -5.15
N THR A 22 -7.18 11.92 -4.18
CA THR A 22 -5.72 12.02 -4.19
C THR A 22 -5.05 11.14 -3.14
N ASP A 23 -5.83 10.46 -2.30
CA ASP A 23 -5.36 9.63 -1.21
C ASP A 23 -5.53 8.15 -1.56
N PHE A 24 -4.64 7.30 -1.04
CA PHE A 24 -4.75 5.87 -1.25
C PHE A 24 -4.14 5.08 -0.09
N ALA A 25 -4.60 3.84 0.09
CA ALA A 25 -3.93 2.87 0.92
C ALA A 25 -4.04 1.47 0.29
N ASP A 26 -2.95 0.72 0.38
CA ASP A 26 -2.77 -0.61 -0.18
C ASP A 26 -2.27 -1.54 0.92
N VAL A 27 -2.86 -2.73 1.02
CA VAL A 27 -2.37 -3.81 1.87
C VAL A 27 -2.42 -5.09 1.07
N ARG A 28 -1.39 -5.91 1.22
CA ARG A 28 -1.29 -7.20 0.55
C ARG A 28 -1.04 -8.33 1.53
N SER A 29 -1.56 -9.51 1.21
CA SER A 29 -1.22 -10.72 1.95
C SER A 29 0.26 -11.02 1.79
N ALA A 30 0.89 -11.55 2.84
CA ALA A 30 2.27 -11.97 2.77
C ALA A 30 2.46 -13.15 1.80
N PRO A 31 3.33 -13.04 0.78
CA PRO A 31 3.61 -14.16 -0.12
C PRO A 31 4.66 -15.12 0.44
N PHE A 32 5.17 -14.86 1.65
CA PHE A 32 6.16 -15.68 2.34
C PHE A 32 5.73 -16.02 3.77
N THR A 33 6.25 -17.12 4.28
CA THR A 33 5.95 -17.59 5.64
C THR A 33 6.91 -17.03 6.67
N GLY A 34 6.44 -16.80 7.89
CA GLY A 34 7.27 -16.46 9.05
C GLY A 34 7.65 -14.98 9.12
N ARG A 35 8.34 -14.60 10.20
CA ARG A 35 8.61 -13.20 10.50
C ARG A 35 9.56 -12.55 9.49
N LEU A 36 9.22 -11.35 9.05
CA LEU A 36 10.07 -10.46 8.27
C LEU A 36 10.84 -9.57 9.26
N THR A 37 12.16 -9.77 9.30
CA THR A 37 13.09 -8.95 10.08
C THR A 37 14.03 -8.20 9.14
N PRO A 38 14.71 -7.13 9.58
CA PRO A 38 15.69 -6.44 8.76
C PRO A 38 16.79 -7.34 8.18
N GLU A 39 17.25 -8.34 8.94
CA GLU A 39 18.23 -9.33 8.48
C GLU A 39 17.67 -10.21 7.37
N ARG A 40 16.43 -10.69 7.55
CA ARG A 40 15.77 -11.52 6.55
C ARG A 40 15.49 -10.74 5.28
N TYR A 41 15.01 -9.50 5.39
CA TYR A 41 14.77 -8.63 4.25
C TYR A 41 16.06 -8.38 3.44
N ARG A 42 17.19 -8.14 4.12
CA ARG A 42 18.50 -8.00 3.46
C ARG A 42 18.97 -9.28 2.77
N ALA A 43 18.56 -10.44 3.27
CA ALA A 43 18.94 -11.74 2.72
C ALA A 43 17.99 -12.24 1.60
N MET A 44 16.86 -11.56 1.35
CA MET A 44 15.93 -11.91 0.27
C MET A 44 16.55 -11.67 -1.11
N ASP A 45 16.04 -12.33 -2.15
CA ASP A 45 16.28 -11.88 -3.52
C ASP A 45 15.44 -10.62 -3.83
N TRP A 46 15.72 -9.97 -4.96
CA TRP A 46 15.03 -8.75 -5.36
C TRP A 46 13.51 -8.94 -5.46
N ARG A 47 13.05 -10.10 -5.95
CA ARG A 47 11.62 -10.41 -6.14
C ARG A 47 10.90 -10.50 -4.80
N SER A 48 11.50 -11.19 -3.83
CA SER A 48 10.98 -11.34 -2.49
C SER A 48 11.03 -10.02 -1.70
N ARG A 49 12.03 -9.17 -1.94
CA ARG A 49 12.07 -7.81 -1.39
C ARG A 49 10.97 -6.92 -1.95
N PHE A 50 10.75 -6.93 -3.26
CA PHE A 50 9.64 -6.22 -3.88
C PHE A 50 8.30 -6.61 -3.25
N ASP A 51 8.06 -7.92 -3.08
CA ASP A 51 6.88 -8.43 -2.40
C ASP A 51 6.75 -7.96 -0.94
N ALA A 52 7.87 -7.89 -0.22
CA ALA A 52 7.91 -7.39 1.15
C ALA A 52 7.60 -5.89 1.24
N ASP A 53 8.08 -5.09 0.28
CA ASP A 53 7.83 -3.65 0.23
C ASP A 53 6.37 -3.31 -0.07
N LEU A 54 5.66 -4.21 -0.74
CA LEU A 54 4.25 -4.04 -1.07
C LEU A 54 3.29 -4.57 0.00
N LEU A 55 3.77 -5.07 1.14
CA LEU A 55 2.89 -5.62 2.18
C LEU A 55 1.87 -4.60 2.70
N GLY A 56 2.25 -3.33 2.77
CA GLY A 56 1.30 -2.28 3.04
C GLY A 56 1.93 -0.89 3.03
N PHE A 57 1.17 0.05 2.49
CA PHE A 57 1.59 1.45 2.38
C PHE A 57 0.36 2.34 2.17
N ALA A 58 0.53 3.62 2.50
CA ALA A 58 -0.48 4.63 2.30
C ALA A 58 0.15 6.00 2.05
N GLY A 59 -0.57 6.84 1.32
CA GLY A 59 -0.09 8.17 1.00
C GLY A 59 -1.04 8.91 0.10
N THR A 60 -0.44 9.73 -0.75
CA THR A 60 -1.15 10.49 -1.77
C THR A 60 -0.62 10.13 -3.15
N PHE A 61 -1.43 10.29 -4.18
CA PHE A 61 -1.00 10.10 -5.55
C PHE A 61 -1.32 11.33 -6.40
N THR A 62 -0.65 11.45 -7.53
CA THR A 62 -0.95 12.43 -8.57
C THR A 62 -1.15 11.75 -9.90
N TRP A 63 -1.94 12.36 -10.77
CA TRP A 63 -2.29 11.82 -12.09
C TRP A 63 -1.90 12.79 -13.19
N ALA A 64 -1.25 12.27 -14.24
CA ALA A 64 -1.03 12.96 -15.50
C ALA A 64 -1.79 12.24 -16.62
N GLU A 65 -2.46 13.00 -17.50
CA GLU A 65 -3.31 12.42 -18.55
C GLU A 65 -2.55 11.99 -19.81
N ASP A 66 -1.40 12.61 -20.11
CA ASP A 66 -0.65 12.36 -21.34
C ASP A 66 0.87 12.21 -21.09
N PRO A 67 1.40 10.96 -21.03
CA PRO A 67 0.65 9.71 -21.00
C PRO A 67 -0.05 9.48 -19.64
N PRO A 68 -1.14 8.69 -19.58
CA PRO A 68 -1.82 8.28 -18.34
C PRO A 68 -0.85 7.69 -17.31
N THR A 69 -0.44 8.51 -16.34
CA THR A 69 0.61 8.16 -15.37
C THR A 69 0.15 8.48 -13.96
N CYS A 70 0.17 7.48 -13.10
CA CYS A 70 0.01 7.64 -11.67
C CYS A 70 1.39 7.79 -11.01
N THR A 71 1.54 8.77 -10.11
CA THR A 71 2.73 8.95 -9.28
C THR A 71 2.35 8.82 -7.81
N TRP A 72 2.87 7.80 -7.14
CA TRP A 72 2.57 7.45 -5.76
C TRP A 72 3.59 8.06 -4.80
N HIS A 73 3.10 8.87 -3.86
CA HIS A 73 3.90 9.47 -2.80
C HIS A 73 3.62 8.72 -1.50
N HIS A 74 4.43 7.71 -1.21
CA HIS A 74 4.27 6.88 -0.02
C HIS A 74 4.66 7.71 1.21
N ARG A 75 3.69 8.02 2.06
CA ARG A 75 3.92 8.71 3.34
C ARG A 75 4.15 7.70 4.46
N LEU A 76 3.48 6.56 4.37
CA LEU A 76 3.54 5.45 5.30
C LEU A 76 3.86 4.20 4.48
N ALA A 77 4.92 3.49 4.83
CA ALA A 77 5.31 2.24 4.21
C ALA A 77 6.14 1.44 5.20
N LEU A 78 6.16 0.11 5.04
CA LEU A 78 7.00 -0.77 5.84
C LEU A 78 8.48 -0.42 5.67
N THR A 79 8.90 -0.19 4.43
CA THR A 79 10.27 0.20 4.06
C THR A 79 10.33 1.66 3.62
N PRO A 80 11.37 2.41 4.00
CA PRO A 80 11.54 3.79 3.54
C PRO A 80 11.70 3.84 2.02
N ARG A 81 10.82 4.55 1.33
CA ARG A 81 10.93 4.84 -0.11
C ARG A 81 11.54 6.23 -0.29
N GLN A 82 12.71 6.32 -0.93
CA GLN A 82 13.38 7.62 -1.16
C GLN A 82 12.73 8.43 -2.30
N TRP A 83 12.08 7.76 -3.23
CA TRP A 83 11.49 8.35 -4.43
C TRP A 83 10.04 7.90 -4.60
N PRO A 84 9.17 8.71 -5.21
CA PRO A 84 7.83 8.28 -5.55
C PRO A 84 7.87 7.18 -6.63
N ASP A 85 6.94 6.23 -6.53
CA ASP A 85 6.76 5.19 -7.55
C ASP A 85 5.89 5.74 -8.69
N THR A 86 6.19 5.39 -9.93
CA THR A 86 5.41 5.82 -11.10
C THR A 86 4.95 4.63 -11.91
N SER A 87 3.68 4.62 -12.27
CA SER A 87 3.09 3.56 -13.10
C SER A 87 2.17 4.12 -14.18
N ARG A 88 2.09 3.44 -15.32
CA ARG A 88 1.14 3.76 -16.38
C ARG A 88 -0.13 2.94 -16.24
N TYR A 89 -1.26 3.58 -16.44
CA TYR A 89 -2.56 2.97 -16.26
C TYR A 89 -3.26 2.78 -17.61
N GLU A 90 -3.77 1.58 -17.85
CA GLU A 90 -4.54 1.22 -19.04
C GLU A 90 -5.89 0.65 -18.62
N TRP A 91 -6.94 1.45 -18.76
CA TRP A 91 -8.31 1.00 -18.47
C TRP A 91 -8.79 0.05 -19.57
N LEU A 92 -9.16 -1.17 -19.17
CA LEU A 92 -9.72 -2.18 -20.07
C LEU A 92 -11.23 -2.04 -20.19
N ASN A 93 -11.88 -1.66 -19.09
CA ASN A 93 -13.31 -1.33 -19.01
C ASN A 93 -13.57 -0.57 -17.69
N ALA A 94 -14.84 -0.41 -17.31
CA ALA A 94 -15.22 0.34 -16.11
C ALA A 94 -14.59 -0.20 -14.81
N ASP A 95 -14.44 -1.52 -14.69
CA ASP A 95 -14.02 -2.18 -13.45
C ASP A 95 -12.61 -2.78 -13.50
N ASN A 96 -11.98 -2.82 -14.68
CA ASN A 96 -10.71 -3.50 -14.86
C ASN A 96 -9.69 -2.56 -15.50
N PHE A 97 -8.48 -2.55 -14.96
CA PHE A 97 -7.36 -1.82 -15.53
C PHE A 97 -6.05 -2.58 -15.32
N LEU A 98 -5.07 -2.23 -16.14
CA LEU A 98 -3.69 -2.67 -16.02
C LEU A 98 -2.84 -1.53 -15.46
N GLU A 99 -1.99 -1.85 -14.50
CA GLU A 99 -0.92 -0.99 -14.03
C GLU A 99 0.42 -1.53 -14.51
N HIS A 100 1.10 -0.73 -15.33
CA HIS A 100 2.41 -1.06 -15.89
C HIS A 100 3.47 -0.28 -15.14
N GLY A 101 4.46 -0.98 -14.58
CA GLY A 101 5.55 -0.36 -13.84
C GLY A 101 6.88 -1.08 -14.04
N THR A 102 7.90 -0.60 -13.34
CA THR A 102 9.22 -1.23 -13.30
C THR A 102 9.74 -1.22 -11.88
N CYS A 103 10.34 -2.31 -11.42
CA CYS A 103 11.14 -2.33 -10.20
C CYS A 103 12.62 -2.57 -10.51
N GLU A 104 13.49 -2.18 -9.58
CA GLU A 104 14.94 -2.33 -9.73
C GLU A 104 15.46 -3.49 -8.85
N ASP A 105 16.38 -4.31 -9.37
CA ASP A 105 17.17 -5.23 -8.57
C ASP A 105 18.42 -4.53 -7.98
N ASP A 106 18.94 -5.09 -6.89
CA ASP A 106 20.13 -4.58 -6.21
C ASP A 106 21.45 -5.07 -6.86
N GLU A 107 21.40 -5.83 -7.96
CA GLU A 107 22.54 -6.62 -8.46
C GLU A 107 23.44 -5.92 -9.50
N GLY A 108 23.25 -4.62 -9.78
CA GLY A 108 24.08 -3.92 -10.76
C GLY A 108 24.85 -2.73 -10.22
N ASP A 109 26.16 -2.74 -10.46
CA ASP A 109 26.99 -1.53 -10.48
C ASP A 109 26.35 -0.55 -11.49
N SER A 110 25.71 0.50 -10.95
CA SER A 110 24.97 1.56 -11.65
C SER A 110 25.76 2.28 -12.75
N ARG A 111 27.03 1.93 -12.91
CA ARG A 111 27.98 2.47 -13.87
C ARG A 111 28.11 1.66 -15.16
N SER A 112 27.59 0.42 -15.23
CA SER A 112 27.89 -0.48 -16.36
C SER A 112 26.73 -0.75 -17.32
N ASN A 113 25.47 -0.84 -16.87
CA ASN A 113 24.29 -0.79 -17.74
C ASN A 113 22.97 -0.65 -16.92
N PRO A 114 22.35 0.53 -16.83
CA PRO A 114 21.17 0.77 -15.99
C PRO A 114 19.90 0.01 -16.44
N SER A 115 19.87 -0.54 -17.66
CA SER A 115 18.71 -1.30 -18.15
C SER A 115 18.70 -2.77 -17.67
N ARG A 116 19.78 -3.27 -17.07
CA ARG A 116 19.90 -4.69 -16.73
C ARG A 116 19.22 -5.06 -15.41
N ASN A 117 18.98 -4.07 -14.56
CA ASN A 117 18.40 -4.25 -13.23
C ASN A 117 16.90 -3.91 -13.20
N ARG A 118 16.30 -3.52 -14.32
CA ARG A 118 14.90 -3.09 -14.37
C ARG A 118 14.01 -4.24 -14.80
N HIS A 119 13.13 -4.64 -13.91
CA HIS A 119 12.13 -5.67 -14.14
C HIS A 119 10.78 -5.00 -14.42
N PRO A 120 10.31 -4.96 -15.68
CA PRO A 120 8.94 -4.57 -15.98
C PRO A 120 7.93 -5.50 -15.31
N PHE A 121 6.84 -4.92 -14.82
CA PHE A 121 5.70 -5.66 -14.33
C PHE A 121 4.38 -5.11 -14.86
N VAL A 122 3.36 -5.98 -14.90
CA VAL A 122 1.97 -5.64 -15.17
C VAL A 122 1.08 -6.18 -14.07
N GLU A 123 0.47 -5.28 -13.30
CA GLU A 123 -0.57 -5.61 -12.33
C GLU A 123 -1.94 -5.52 -12.99
N HIS A 124 -2.74 -6.56 -12.81
CA HIS A 124 -4.12 -6.62 -13.27
C HIS A 124 -5.05 -6.38 -12.08
N TRP A 125 -5.83 -5.31 -12.18
CA TRP A 125 -6.70 -4.84 -11.13
C TRP A 125 -8.17 -5.00 -11.49
N HIS A 126 -8.97 -5.35 -10.48
CA HIS A 126 -10.42 -5.46 -10.59
C HIS A 126 -11.06 -4.68 -9.44
N ARG A 127 -11.98 -3.77 -9.77
CA ARG A 127 -12.71 -2.95 -8.80
C ARG A 127 -13.80 -3.76 -8.11
N LEU A 128 -13.73 -3.82 -6.79
CA LEU A 128 -14.74 -4.49 -5.96
C LEU A 128 -15.93 -3.60 -5.60
N HIS A 129 -15.71 -2.29 -5.44
CA HIS A 129 -16.75 -1.35 -5.05
C HIS A 129 -16.53 0.02 -5.69
N SER A 130 -17.57 0.60 -6.28
CA SER A 130 -17.61 1.99 -6.73
C SER A 130 -18.36 2.81 -5.67
N GLY A 131 -17.65 3.59 -4.87
CA GLY A 131 -18.32 4.38 -3.84
C GLY A 131 -17.45 5.43 -3.21
N PRO A 132 -18.07 6.34 -2.44
CA PRO A 132 -17.35 7.34 -1.70
C PRO A 132 -16.43 6.68 -0.69
N ALA A 133 -15.13 6.96 -0.80
CA ALA A 133 -14.17 6.57 0.21
C ALA A 133 -14.03 7.70 1.24
N GLN A 134 -13.96 7.33 2.51
CA GLN A 134 -13.68 8.22 3.62
C GLN A 134 -12.20 8.14 3.96
N VAL A 135 -11.56 9.28 4.17
CA VAL A 135 -10.14 9.38 4.51
C VAL A 135 -9.98 9.90 5.92
N TRP A 136 -9.27 9.12 6.72
CA TRP A 136 -8.95 9.43 8.11
C TRP A 136 -7.46 9.56 8.27
N ARG A 137 -7.04 10.56 9.05
CA ARG A 137 -5.62 10.77 9.39
C ARG A 137 -5.39 10.73 10.88
N LEU A 138 -4.23 10.19 11.22
CA LEU A 138 -3.60 10.32 12.52
C LEU A 138 -2.30 11.10 12.31
N ASP A 139 -2.18 12.27 12.93
CA ASP A 139 -0.96 13.07 12.87
C ASP A 139 -0.60 13.56 14.28
N ARG A 140 0.22 12.74 14.96
CA ARG A 140 0.80 13.03 16.27
C ARG A 140 2.31 12.91 16.16
N VAL A 141 3.02 13.54 17.10
CA VAL A 141 4.48 13.58 17.14
C VAL A 141 5.10 12.17 17.05
N GLU A 142 4.51 11.20 17.73
CA GLU A 142 5.05 9.83 17.81
C GLU A 142 4.27 8.81 16.97
N GLN A 143 3.16 9.21 16.36
CA GLN A 143 2.22 8.32 15.70
C GLN A 143 1.64 8.97 14.47
N GLN A 144 1.74 8.28 13.33
CA GLN A 144 1.16 8.72 12.08
C GLN A 144 0.34 7.61 11.47
N GLY A 145 -0.76 7.96 10.82
CA GLY A 145 -1.66 6.97 10.25
C GLY A 145 -2.55 7.54 9.15
N GLN A 146 -2.97 6.64 8.27
CA GLN A 146 -3.95 6.88 7.22
C GLN A 146 -4.86 5.66 7.15
N ALA A 147 -6.16 5.91 7.23
CA ALA A 147 -7.17 4.88 7.07
C ALA A 147 -8.17 5.31 6.00
N LEU A 148 -8.50 4.38 5.12
CA LEU A 148 -9.51 4.57 4.09
C LEU A 148 -10.63 3.56 4.32
N ARG A 149 -11.88 4.04 4.27
CA ARG A 149 -13.07 3.21 4.43
C ARG A 149 -14.03 3.43 3.27
N VAL A 150 -14.52 2.36 2.68
CA VAL A 150 -15.55 2.38 1.64
C VAL A 150 -16.54 1.24 1.88
N ASP A 151 -17.80 1.58 2.12
CA ASP A 151 -18.85 0.60 2.47
C ASP A 151 -18.39 -0.36 3.59
N ASN A 152 -18.33 -1.66 3.30
CA ASN A 152 -17.91 -2.69 4.24
C ASN A 152 -16.41 -2.97 4.24
N TRP A 153 -15.58 -2.15 3.58
CA TRP A 153 -14.15 -2.37 3.47
C TRP A 153 -13.37 -1.25 4.14
N ALA A 154 -12.27 -1.60 4.79
CA ALA A 154 -11.36 -0.63 5.33
C ALA A 154 -9.90 -1.08 5.21
N VAL A 155 -9.03 -0.12 4.95
CA VAL A 155 -7.59 -0.26 5.07
C VAL A 155 -7.11 0.69 6.15
N VAL A 156 -6.35 0.18 7.12
CA VAL A 156 -5.76 0.99 8.20
C VAL A 156 -4.25 0.81 8.18
N VAL A 157 -3.53 1.90 7.91
CA VAL A 157 -2.06 1.93 7.88
C VAL A 157 -1.56 2.93 8.91
N HIS A 158 -0.62 2.52 9.74
CA HIS A 158 -0.03 3.39 10.75
C HIS A 158 1.38 3.01 11.09
N GLN A 159 2.14 4.02 11.50
CA GLN A 159 3.49 3.89 12.02
C GLN A 159 3.61 4.62 13.35
N TRP A 160 4.49 4.12 14.21
CA TRP A 160 4.84 4.78 15.45
C TRP A 160 6.34 4.72 15.68
N ASN A 161 6.84 5.73 16.39
CA ASN A 161 8.22 5.73 16.83
C ASN A 161 8.33 4.82 18.05
N ASN A 162 9.15 3.77 17.95
CA ASN A 162 9.39 2.84 19.04
C ASN A 162 10.60 3.22 19.93
N SER A 163 11.22 4.40 19.78
CA SER A 163 12.49 4.68 20.48
C SER A 163 12.52 5.99 21.27
N PRO A 164 12.84 5.93 22.58
CA PRO A 164 13.39 7.05 23.36
C PRO A 164 14.93 7.16 23.23
N ILE A 165 15.54 6.76 22.09
CA ILE A 165 17.00 6.80 21.90
C ILE A 165 17.37 7.68 20.71
N ALA A 166 18.32 8.59 20.98
CA ALA A 166 18.74 9.75 20.22
C ALA A 166 19.64 9.48 19.00
N ASP A 167 19.40 8.40 18.26
CA ASP A 167 20.13 8.18 16.99
C ASP A 167 19.29 8.67 15.81
N PRO A 168 19.87 9.46 14.88
CA PRO A 168 19.16 9.88 13.68
C PRO A 168 18.77 8.64 12.86
N PRO A 169 17.60 8.64 12.21
CA PRO A 169 17.21 7.53 11.35
C PRO A 169 18.27 7.36 10.24
N GLY A 170 19.00 6.26 10.28
CA GLY A 170 19.78 5.80 9.14
C GLY A 170 18.85 5.34 8.02
N GLU A 171 19.38 5.16 6.81
CA GLU A 171 18.64 4.68 5.64
C GLU A 171 17.96 3.30 5.84
N ASP A 172 18.31 2.59 6.93
CA ASP A 172 17.88 1.22 7.25
C ASP A 172 16.88 1.10 8.42
N THR A 173 16.40 2.19 9.03
CA THR A 173 15.53 2.07 10.22
C THR A 173 14.07 1.81 9.86
N TRP A 174 13.64 0.57 10.08
CA TRP A 174 12.23 0.18 10.01
C TRP A 174 11.48 0.88 11.13
N ARG A 175 10.42 1.61 10.77
CA ARG A 175 9.49 2.13 11.78
C ARG A 175 8.63 0.98 12.28
N ALA A 176 8.16 1.10 13.51
CA ALA A 176 7.12 0.20 13.96
C ALA A 176 5.87 0.52 13.14
N PHE A 177 5.35 -0.48 12.46
CA PHE A 177 4.42 -0.32 11.35
C PHE A 177 3.36 -1.42 11.42
N SER A 178 2.11 -1.07 11.15
CA SER A 178 1.05 -2.03 10.87
C SER A 178 0.21 -1.52 9.71
N ALA A 179 -0.12 -2.43 8.81
CA ALA A 179 -1.08 -2.23 7.74
C ALA A 179 -2.02 -3.42 7.68
N THR A 180 -3.33 -3.15 7.71
CA THR A 180 -4.37 -4.17 7.79
C THR A 180 -5.51 -3.90 6.83
N ALA A 181 -5.95 -4.95 6.15
CA ALA A 181 -7.16 -4.98 5.35
C ALA A 181 -8.30 -5.60 6.17
N TRP A 182 -9.44 -4.95 6.16
CA TRP A 182 -10.61 -5.31 6.97
C TRP A 182 -11.86 -5.39 6.12
N GLU A 183 -12.78 -6.22 6.58
CA GLU A 183 -14.14 -6.27 6.05
C GLU A 183 -15.17 -6.36 7.15
N TYR A 184 -16.27 -5.63 6.99
CA TYR A 184 -17.42 -5.68 7.89
C TYR A 184 -18.36 -6.79 7.42
N ARG A 185 -18.42 -7.88 8.19
CA ARG A 185 -19.29 -9.03 7.92
C ARG A 185 -20.02 -9.44 9.18
N LYS A 186 -21.31 -9.78 9.04
CA LYS A 186 -22.13 -10.34 10.13
C LYS A 186 -22.15 -9.49 11.42
N GLY A 187 -22.03 -8.16 11.29
CA GLY A 187 -22.11 -7.24 12.41
C GLY A 187 -20.77 -6.86 13.06
N SER A 188 -19.64 -7.35 12.53
CA SER A 188 -18.31 -7.04 13.06
C SER A 188 -17.27 -6.82 11.96
N TRP A 189 -16.23 -6.03 12.27
CA TRP A 189 -15.03 -5.91 11.45
C TRP A 189 -14.12 -7.12 11.67
N GLU A 190 -13.73 -7.77 10.58
CA GLU A 190 -12.81 -8.92 10.57
C GLU A 190 -11.56 -8.56 9.76
N ILE A 191 -10.38 -8.97 10.25
CA ILE A 191 -9.13 -8.84 9.50
C ILE A 191 -9.13 -9.87 8.38
N LEU A 192 -8.88 -9.44 7.15
CA LEU A 192 -8.69 -10.33 6.00
C LEU A 192 -7.24 -10.82 5.94
N PHE A 193 -6.33 -9.85 5.94
CA PHE A 193 -4.88 -10.03 5.94
C PHE A 193 -4.23 -8.71 6.32
N GLY A 194 -2.95 -8.79 6.62
CA GLY A 194 -2.15 -7.63 6.95
C GLY A 194 -0.74 -8.02 7.32
N THR A 195 0.00 -7.01 7.75
CA THR A 195 1.40 -7.18 8.13
C THR A 195 1.60 -8.04 9.37
N GLU A 196 0.57 -8.33 10.15
CA GLU A 196 0.57 -9.14 11.38
C GLU A 196 1.20 -10.51 11.11
N ALA A 197 0.84 -11.13 9.98
CA ALA A 197 1.36 -12.44 9.56
C ALA A 197 2.88 -12.42 9.33
N SER A 198 3.42 -11.27 8.94
CA SER A 198 4.84 -11.06 8.64
C SER A 198 5.61 -10.40 9.77
N LEU A 199 5.03 -9.48 10.53
CA LEU A 199 5.74 -8.68 11.54
C LEU A 199 5.50 -9.22 12.96
N GLY A 200 4.42 -9.97 13.16
CA GLY A 200 4.02 -10.55 14.45
C GLY A 200 3.43 -9.54 15.43
N THR A 201 3.03 -8.36 14.98
CA THR A 201 2.47 -7.29 15.81
C THR A 201 0.99 -7.14 15.50
N PRO A 202 0.08 -7.20 16.49
CA PRO A 202 -1.34 -6.95 16.25
C PRO A 202 -1.56 -5.48 15.84
N PRO A 203 -2.64 -5.18 15.11
CA PRO A 203 -2.95 -3.80 14.74
C PRO A 203 -3.23 -2.99 15.99
N GLN A 204 -2.63 -1.80 16.09
CA GLN A 204 -2.88 -0.90 17.21
C GLN A 204 -4.24 -0.21 17.08
N TRP A 205 -4.66 0.08 15.85
CA TRP A 205 -5.96 0.66 15.53
C TRP A 205 -6.71 -0.21 14.55
N THR A 206 -8.02 -0.19 14.70
CA THR A 206 -9.01 -0.93 13.93
C THR A 206 -10.01 0.06 13.31
N PRO A 207 -10.83 -0.39 12.35
CA PRO A 207 -11.89 0.45 11.81
C PRO A 207 -12.92 0.92 12.86
N LEU A 208 -13.10 0.20 13.97
CA LEU A 208 -14.00 0.59 15.06
C LEU A 208 -13.52 1.84 15.79
N ASP A 209 -12.20 2.02 15.91
CA ASP A 209 -11.63 3.19 16.56
C ASP A 209 -12.00 4.47 15.80
N LEU A 210 -12.21 4.39 14.49
CA LEU A 210 -12.62 5.53 13.69
C LEU A 210 -14.00 6.06 14.16
N ASP A 211 -14.94 5.18 14.51
CA ASP A 211 -16.28 5.61 14.91
C ASP A 211 -16.34 6.22 16.33
N ASP A 212 -15.25 6.18 17.11
CA ASP A 212 -15.18 6.79 18.44
C ASP A 212 -14.90 8.30 18.36
N PRO A 213 -15.78 9.19 18.85
CA PRO A 213 -15.58 10.64 18.81
C PRO A 213 -14.39 11.13 19.67
N LEU A 214 -13.89 10.31 20.60
CA LEU A 214 -12.69 10.60 21.39
C LEU A 214 -11.40 10.07 20.72
N CYS A 215 -11.54 9.37 19.60
CA CYS A 215 -10.42 8.81 18.88
C CYS A 215 -9.48 9.91 18.36
N PRO A 216 -8.15 9.68 18.40
CA PRO A 216 -7.20 10.61 17.81
C PRO A 216 -7.33 10.81 16.30
N TRP A 217 -7.96 9.87 15.62
CA TRP A 217 -8.11 9.91 14.17
C TRP A 217 -9.10 10.99 13.78
N ARG A 218 -8.73 11.77 12.76
CA ARG A 218 -9.56 12.86 12.24
C ARG A 218 -10.04 12.47 10.85
N LEU A 219 -11.36 12.50 10.65
CA LEU A 219 -11.93 12.47 9.32
C LEU A 219 -11.48 13.74 8.57
N GLU A 220 -10.64 13.58 7.56
CA GLU A 220 -10.22 14.70 6.71
C GLU A 220 -11.20 14.92 5.58
N ARG A 221 -11.70 13.82 5.00
CA ARG A 221 -12.59 13.87 3.84
C ARG A 221 -13.60 12.74 3.87
N SER A 222 -14.81 13.07 3.42
CA SER A 222 -15.76 12.11 2.90
C SER A 222 -15.99 12.52 1.44
N THR A 223 -15.39 11.82 0.50
CA THR A 223 -15.70 12.08 -0.92
C THR A 223 -17.19 11.81 -1.12
N PRO A 224 -17.97 12.64 -1.82
CA PRO A 224 -19.31 12.22 -2.26
C PRO A 224 -19.17 11.10 -3.31
N ALA A 225 -20.21 10.29 -3.52
CA ALA A 225 -20.15 9.22 -4.52
C ALA A 225 -19.76 9.80 -5.90
N PHE A 226 -18.70 9.25 -6.50
CA PHE A 226 -18.28 9.66 -7.84
C PHE A 226 -19.34 9.16 -8.84
N HIS A 227 -20.20 10.07 -9.32
CA HIS A 227 -20.96 9.85 -10.54
C HIS A 227 -20.00 10.06 -11.71
N GLY A 228 -19.25 9.01 -12.07
CA GLY A 228 -18.40 9.06 -13.26
C GLY A 228 -19.22 9.32 -14.52
N PRO A 229 -18.62 9.88 -15.58
CA PRO A 229 -19.31 10.07 -16.85
C PRO A 229 -19.80 8.71 -17.35
N GLU A 230 -21.08 8.62 -17.69
CA GLU A 230 -21.59 7.52 -18.50
C GLU A 230 -20.75 7.50 -19.79
N LEU A 231 -19.98 6.43 -19.97
CA LEU A 231 -19.36 6.14 -21.25
C LEU A 231 -20.52 5.86 -22.23
N ASN A 232 -20.84 6.87 -23.05
CA ASN A 232 -21.71 6.72 -24.23
C ASN A 232 -21.00 5.95 -25.34
#